data_AF-A0A352AJM8-F1
#
_entry.id   AF-A0A352AJM8-F1
#
_cell.length_a   1.000
_cell.length_b   1.000
_cell.length_c   1.000
_cell.angle_alpha   90.00
_cell.angle_beta   90.00
_cell.angle_gamma   90.00
#
_symmetry.space_group_name_H-M   'P 1'
#
loop_
_entity.id
_entity.type
_entity.pdbx_description
1 polymer ?
#
loop_
_entity_poly.entity_id
_entity_poly.type
_entity_poly.pdbx_seq_one_letter_code
_entity_poly.pdbx_strand_id
1 'polypeptide(L)'
;MLKNREGETVPNVTFRTRSNNQWVDITTDDLFKGKTVVVFSLPGAFTPTCSSSHLPRYNELAGVFKQNGVDDILCISVNDTFVMNEWAKDQHAENLKLIPDGNGEFTEGMGMLVDKTDLGFGKRSWRYSMLVKDGVIEKMFIEPEVEGDPYEVSDADTMLNYINPNATKPKFVSLFTKIGCPFCARAKAALKERSIDFEEIVLGDKITTRTLQAVAGASTVPQVFIGSELIGGSEALDEYLHKHPEFVG
;
A
#
# COMPACT_ATOMS: atom_id res chain seq x y z
N MET A 1 18.63 7.81 20.85
CA MET A 1 17.63 8.62 20.17
C MET A 1 17.92 8.59 18.69
N LEU A 2 16.96 8.12 17.92
CA LEU A 2 17.04 8.04 16.46
C LEU A 2 17.15 9.46 15.88
N LYS A 3 18.03 9.63 14.88
CA LYS A 3 18.34 10.94 14.31
C LYS A 3 17.51 11.16 13.03
N ASN A 4 16.84 12.30 12.95
CA ASN A 4 16.22 12.77 11.70
C ASN A 4 17.33 13.17 10.69
N ARG A 5 17.16 12.75 9.43
CA ARG A 5 18.13 12.94 8.33
C ARG A 5 17.61 13.81 7.19
N GLU A 6 16.60 14.64 7.43
CA GLU A 6 16.10 15.61 6.45
C GLU A 6 17.25 16.47 5.92
N GLY A 7 17.31 16.64 4.59
CA GLY A 7 18.37 17.33 3.86
C GLY A 7 19.61 16.48 3.55
N GLU A 8 19.76 15.29 4.13
CA GLU A 8 20.84 14.36 3.80
C GLU A 8 20.46 13.47 2.59
N THR A 9 21.47 12.95 1.89
CA THR A 9 21.25 11.94 0.84
C THR A 9 21.04 10.56 1.46
N VAL A 10 20.18 9.74 0.85
CA VAL A 10 19.99 8.33 1.26
C VAL A 10 21.31 7.53 1.11
N PRO A 11 21.51 6.46 1.91
CA PRO A 11 22.69 5.61 1.81
C PRO A 11 22.84 4.98 0.43
N ASN A 12 24.07 4.93 -0.08
CA ASN A 12 24.39 4.26 -1.33
C ASN A 12 24.61 2.76 -1.11
N VAL A 13 23.62 1.96 -1.47
CA VAL A 13 23.56 0.50 -1.28
C VAL A 13 23.13 -0.19 -2.59
N THR A 14 23.58 -1.44 -2.76
CA THR A 14 23.09 -2.36 -3.81
C THR A 14 22.31 -3.50 -3.18
N PHE A 15 21.02 -3.56 -3.45
CA PHE A 15 20.11 -4.60 -2.95
C PHE A 15 20.17 -5.84 -3.84
N ARG A 16 20.31 -7.01 -3.21
CA ARG A 16 20.27 -8.32 -3.89
C ARG A 16 18.84 -8.82 -3.98
N THR A 17 18.20 -8.59 -5.11
CA THR A 17 16.80 -8.97 -5.35
C THR A 17 16.69 -10.22 -6.22
N ARG A 18 15.50 -10.81 -6.26
CA ARG A 18 15.15 -11.83 -7.25
C ARG A 18 13.92 -11.47 -8.05
N SER A 19 14.05 -11.56 -9.37
CA SER A 19 12.95 -11.45 -10.32
C SER A 19 13.04 -12.60 -11.32
N ASN A 20 11.90 -13.22 -11.66
CA ASN A 20 11.82 -14.34 -12.61
C ASN A 20 12.85 -15.46 -12.35
N ASN A 21 13.05 -15.82 -11.07
CA ASN A 21 14.05 -16.80 -10.64
C ASN A 21 15.49 -16.47 -11.05
N GLN A 22 15.82 -15.19 -11.25
CA GLN A 22 17.19 -14.71 -11.47
C GLN A 22 17.57 -13.70 -10.39
N TRP A 23 18.86 -13.60 -10.11
CA TRP A 23 19.40 -12.54 -9.28
C TRP A 23 19.42 -11.24 -10.06
N VAL A 24 18.93 -10.18 -9.44
CA VAL A 24 18.94 -8.83 -10.02
C VAL A 24 19.44 -7.89 -8.93
N ASP A 25 20.55 -7.21 -9.22
CA ASP A 25 21.07 -6.16 -8.37
C ASP A 25 20.29 -4.88 -8.67
N ILE A 26 19.73 -4.26 -7.63
CA ILE A 26 19.06 -2.96 -7.72
C ILE A 26 19.86 -1.98 -6.87
N THR A 27 20.32 -0.89 -7.46
CA THR A 27 21.09 0.13 -6.75
C THR A 27 20.20 1.21 -6.16
N THR A 28 20.74 1.97 -5.22
CA THR A 28 20.09 3.18 -4.68
C THR A 28 19.78 4.19 -5.79
N ASP A 29 20.69 4.36 -6.76
CA ASP A 29 20.45 5.24 -7.91
C ASP A 29 19.25 4.78 -8.76
N ASP A 30 19.09 3.47 -9.00
CA ASP A 30 17.93 2.93 -9.74
C ASP A 30 16.60 3.25 -9.06
N LEU A 31 16.62 3.30 -7.72
CA LEU A 31 15.45 3.56 -6.90
C LEU A 31 15.13 5.05 -6.79
N PHE A 32 16.13 5.92 -6.62
CA PHE A 32 15.90 7.30 -6.16
C PHE A 32 16.31 8.41 -7.13
N LYS A 33 17.23 8.15 -8.06
CA LYS A 33 17.80 9.20 -8.91
C LYS A 33 16.76 9.76 -9.88
N GLY A 34 16.61 11.07 -9.88
CA GLY A 34 15.66 11.80 -10.72
C GLY A 34 14.18 11.53 -10.40
N LYS A 35 13.87 10.97 -9.24
CA LYS A 35 12.52 10.56 -8.85
C LYS A 35 12.07 11.21 -7.53
N THR A 36 10.76 11.34 -7.36
CA THR A 36 10.10 11.57 -6.07
C THR A 36 9.59 10.23 -5.56
N VAL A 37 10.11 9.77 -4.42
CA VAL A 37 9.89 8.42 -3.90
C VAL A 37 9.39 8.50 -2.47
N VAL A 38 8.27 7.85 -2.19
CA VAL A 38 7.84 7.58 -0.82
C VAL A 38 8.48 6.28 -0.36
N VAL A 39 9.07 6.29 0.82
CA VAL A 39 9.64 5.09 1.44
C VAL A 39 9.00 4.91 2.79
N PHE A 40 8.64 3.67 3.13
CA PHE A 40 8.37 3.30 4.51
C PHE A 40 9.15 2.04 4.87
N SER A 41 9.63 2.00 6.10
CA SER A 41 10.35 0.87 6.65
C SER A 41 9.66 0.33 7.89
N LEU A 42 9.87 -0.95 8.14
CA LEU A 42 9.17 -1.70 9.17
C LEU A 42 10.05 -2.80 9.78
N PRO A 43 9.69 -3.31 10.96
CA PRO A 43 10.53 -4.26 11.68
C PRO A 43 10.75 -5.60 10.97
N GLY A 44 9.77 -6.08 10.20
CA GLY A 44 9.88 -7.36 9.51
C GLY A 44 8.63 -7.74 8.72
N ALA A 45 8.83 -8.45 7.61
CA ALA A 45 7.77 -9.11 6.85
C ALA A 45 6.95 -10.08 7.74
N PHE A 46 5.68 -10.29 7.40
CA PHE A 46 4.72 -11.15 8.13
C PHE A 46 4.40 -10.75 9.59
N THR A 47 4.90 -9.62 10.08
CA THR A 47 4.55 -9.12 11.43
C THR A 47 3.17 -8.44 11.43
N PRO A 48 2.44 -8.41 12.56
CA PRO A 48 0.99 -8.09 12.58
C PRO A 48 0.63 -6.69 12.05
N THR A 49 1.19 -5.62 12.61
CA THR A 49 0.87 -4.23 12.21
C THR A 49 1.30 -3.94 10.77
N CYS A 50 2.42 -4.54 10.36
CA CYS A 50 2.97 -4.41 9.02
C CYS A 50 2.02 -5.00 7.97
N SER A 51 1.39 -6.13 8.29
CA SER A 51 0.55 -6.90 7.37
C SER A 51 -0.94 -6.55 7.44
N SER A 52 -1.39 -5.89 8.51
CA SER A 52 -2.81 -5.55 8.68
C SER A 52 -3.14 -4.11 8.31
N SER A 53 -2.17 -3.18 8.41
CA SER A 53 -2.45 -1.74 8.28
C SER A 53 -1.39 -1.00 7.47
N HIS A 54 -0.11 -1.11 7.82
CA HIS A 54 0.92 -0.22 7.28
C HIS A 54 1.13 -0.39 5.76
N LEU A 55 1.50 -1.59 5.32
CA LEU A 55 1.71 -1.87 3.89
C LEU A 55 0.40 -1.79 3.09
N PRO A 56 -0.73 -2.39 3.52
CA PRO A 56 -1.97 -2.35 2.76
C PRO A 56 -2.44 -0.92 2.45
N ARG A 57 -2.35 0.00 3.41
CA ARG A 57 -2.81 1.38 3.20
C ARG A 57 -1.95 2.16 2.20
N TYR A 58 -0.62 1.94 2.19
CA TYR A 58 0.24 2.50 1.15
C TYR A 58 -0.09 1.92 -0.23
N ASN A 59 -0.39 0.63 -0.32
CA ASN A 59 -0.77 -0.03 -1.58
C ASN A 59 -2.09 0.52 -2.14
N GLU A 60 -3.05 0.78 -1.26
CA GLU A 60 -4.35 1.37 -1.60
C GLU A 60 -4.22 2.82 -2.07
N LEU A 61 -3.40 3.64 -1.39
CA LEU A 61 -3.21 5.05 -1.75
C LEU A 61 -2.19 5.28 -2.87
N ALA A 62 -1.60 4.22 -3.43
CA ALA A 62 -0.54 4.34 -4.43
C ALA A 62 -0.94 5.15 -5.67
N GLY A 63 -2.18 4.96 -6.16
CA GLY A 63 -2.73 5.75 -7.26
C GLY A 63 -2.81 7.24 -6.93
N VAL A 64 -3.25 7.58 -5.72
CA VAL A 64 -3.34 8.98 -5.26
C VAL A 64 -1.96 9.60 -5.06
N PHE A 65 -1.01 8.87 -4.48
CA PHE A 65 0.38 9.34 -4.39
C PHE A 65 0.94 9.67 -5.78
N LYS A 66 0.69 8.82 -6.76
CA LYS A 66 1.11 9.05 -8.15
C LYS A 66 0.48 10.28 -8.77
N GLN A 67 -0.82 10.49 -8.57
CA GLN A 67 -1.51 11.71 -9.01
C GLN A 67 -0.93 12.98 -8.35
N ASN A 68 -0.30 12.85 -7.18
CA ASN A 68 0.35 13.93 -6.45
C ASN A 68 1.87 13.99 -6.66
N GLY A 69 2.38 13.37 -7.73
CA GLY A 69 3.77 13.51 -8.18
C GLY A 69 4.77 12.55 -7.57
N VAL A 70 4.33 11.48 -6.90
CA VAL A 70 5.21 10.38 -6.45
C VAL A 70 5.41 9.37 -7.58
N ASP A 71 6.65 9.08 -7.93
CA ASP A 71 7.00 8.12 -9.00
C ASP A 71 6.91 6.67 -8.52
N ASP A 72 7.42 6.40 -7.31
CA ASP A 72 7.54 5.07 -6.74
C ASP A 72 7.24 5.10 -5.23
N ILE A 73 6.64 4.01 -4.72
CA ILE A 73 6.51 3.76 -3.27
C ILE A 73 7.29 2.50 -2.92
N LEU A 74 8.21 2.63 -1.97
CA LEU A 74 9.10 1.55 -1.53
C LEU A 74 8.76 1.10 -0.12
N CYS A 75 8.66 -0.21 0.08
CA CYS A 75 8.61 -0.84 1.39
C CYS A 75 9.96 -1.51 1.67
N ILE A 76 10.76 -0.99 2.61
CA ILE A 76 12.08 -1.53 2.94
C ILE A 76 12.01 -2.29 4.26
N SER A 77 12.48 -3.54 4.28
CA SER A 77 12.61 -4.32 5.50
C SER A 77 13.95 -5.04 5.54
N VAL A 78 14.48 -5.26 6.75
CA VAL A 78 15.67 -6.07 6.97
C VAL A 78 15.30 -7.55 6.84
N ASN A 79 15.01 -7.97 5.62
CA ASN A 79 14.67 -9.33 5.23
C ASN A 79 15.30 -9.60 3.86
N ASP A 80 15.60 -10.86 3.57
CA ASP A 80 16.06 -11.27 2.25
C ASP A 80 14.93 -11.25 1.20
N THR A 81 15.31 -11.32 -0.07
CA THR A 81 14.38 -11.24 -1.20
C THR A 81 13.41 -12.42 -1.29
N PHE A 82 13.73 -13.59 -0.75
CA PHE A 82 12.81 -14.73 -0.81
C PHE A 82 11.61 -14.46 0.11
N VAL A 83 11.89 -13.99 1.34
CA VAL A 83 10.86 -13.59 2.30
C VAL A 83 10.06 -12.40 1.76
N MET A 84 10.74 -11.35 1.29
CA MET A 84 10.06 -10.15 0.80
C MET A 84 9.18 -10.42 -0.43
N ASN A 85 9.59 -11.31 -1.34
CA ASN A 85 8.80 -11.66 -2.52
C ASN A 85 7.55 -12.46 -2.18
N GLU A 86 7.64 -13.43 -1.27
CA GLU A 86 6.45 -14.18 -0.84
C GLU A 86 5.50 -13.31 -0.01
N TRP A 87 6.04 -12.43 0.82
CA TRP A 87 5.22 -11.46 1.55
C TRP A 87 4.52 -10.47 0.61
N ALA A 88 5.18 -9.98 -0.45
CA ALA A 88 4.54 -9.13 -1.46
C ALA A 88 3.30 -9.80 -2.07
N LYS A 89 3.40 -11.10 -2.38
CA LYS A 89 2.29 -11.89 -2.95
C LYS A 89 1.17 -12.11 -1.95
N ASP A 90 1.53 -12.47 -0.72
CA ASP A 90 0.59 -12.69 0.39
C ASP A 90 -0.22 -11.43 0.70
N GLN A 91 0.41 -10.26 0.60
CA GLN A 91 -0.20 -8.97 0.91
C GLN A 91 -0.91 -8.32 -0.28
N HIS A 92 -0.88 -8.91 -1.48
CA HIS A 92 -1.41 -8.30 -2.70
C HIS A 92 -0.88 -6.87 -2.89
N ALA A 93 0.44 -6.74 -2.85
CA ALA A 93 1.15 -5.45 -2.80
C ALA A 93 1.60 -4.97 -4.19
N GLU A 94 0.79 -5.15 -5.23
CA GLU A 94 1.22 -4.98 -6.63
C GLU A 94 1.58 -3.52 -6.98
N ASN A 95 1.10 -2.55 -6.21
CA ASN A 95 1.37 -1.13 -6.46
C ASN A 95 2.65 -0.62 -5.77
N LEU A 96 3.34 -1.48 -5.01
CA LEU A 96 4.52 -1.12 -4.22
C LEU A 96 5.76 -1.90 -4.68
N LYS A 97 6.95 -1.34 -4.44
CA LYS A 97 8.21 -2.08 -4.58
C LYS A 97 8.72 -2.50 -3.21
N LEU A 98 8.75 -3.80 -2.95
CA LEU A 98 9.31 -4.35 -1.72
C LEU A 98 10.83 -4.55 -1.87
N ILE A 99 11.61 -3.85 -1.05
CA ILE A 99 13.07 -3.81 -1.12
C ILE A 99 13.67 -4.66 0.01
N PRO A 100 14.44 -5.72 -0.32
CA PRO A 100 15.04 -6.60 0.66
C PRO A 100 16.39 -6.07 1.14
N ASP A 101 16.38 -5.27 2.21
CA ASP A 101 17.61 -4.83 2.90
C ASP A 101 18.16 -5.94 3.81
N GLY A 102 18.37 -7.13 3.27
CA GLY A 102 18.63 -8.34 4.05
C GLY A 102 19.88 -8.28 4.95
N ASN A 103 20.86 -7.45 4.60
CA ASN A 103 22.05 -7.20 5.43
C ASN A 103 21.85 -6.04 6.44
N GLY A 104 20.76 -5.27 6.30
CA GLY A 104 20.52 -4.07 7.09
C GLY A 104 21.43 -2.89 6.73
N GLU A 105 22.13 -2.92 5.59
CA GLU A 105 23.12 -1.91 5.19
C GLU A 105 22.45 -0.55 4.97
N PHE A 106 21.31 -0.53 4.27
CA PHE A 106 20.58 0.71 4.06
C PHE A 106 20.00 1.23 5.37
N THR A 107 19.41 0.34 6.16
CA THR A 107 18.83 0.65 7.46
C THR A 107 19.88 1.18 8.45
N GLU A 108 21.08 0.60 8.48
CA GLU A 108 22.21 1.08 9.28
C GLU A 108 22.70 2.44 8.79
N GLY A 109 22.84 2.62 7.48
CA GLY A 109 23.20 3.90 6.86
C GLY A 109 22.19 5.01 7.18
N MET A 110 20.90 4.67 7.31
CA MET A 110 19.85 5.58 7.77
C MET A 110 19.90 5.86 9.28
N GLY A 111 20.70 5.10 10.04
CA GLY A 111 20.72 5.17 11.51
C GLY A 111 19.45 4.63 12.17
N MET A 112 18.70 3.77 11.45
CA MET A 112 17.42 3.20 11.89
C MET A 112 17.53 1.73 12.27
N LEU A 113 18.75 1.17 12.31
CA LEU A 113 18.97 -0.22 12.70
C LEU A 113 18.95 -0.36 14.22
N VAL A 114 17.98 -1.09 14.74
CA VAL A 114 17.75 -1.32 16.17
C VAL A 114 17.86 -2.81 16.50
N ASP A 115 18.18 -3.11 17.76
CA ASP A 115 18.14 -4.47 18.26
C ASP A 115 16.71 -4.86 18.65
N LYS A 116 16.24 -6.01 18.16
CA LYS A 116 14.96 -6.64 18.51
C LYS A 116 15.17 -8.11 18.89
N THR A 117 16.28 -8.40 19.56
CA THR A 117 16.63 -9.76 20.03
C THR A 117 15.63 -10.29 21.07
N ASP A 118 14.96 -9.41 21.81
CA ASP A 118 13.85 -9.74 22.73
C ASP A 118 12.67 -10.45 22.02
N LEU A 119 12.43 -10.14 20.75
CA LEU A 119 11.45 -10.81 19.89
C LEU A 119 12.05 -11.93 19.03
N GLY A 120 13.36 -12.20 19.18
CA GLY A 120 14.08 -13.19 18.37
C GLY A 120 14.38 -12.72 16.93
N PHE A 121 14.29 -11.43 16.65
CA PHE A 121 14.47 -10.91 15.29
C PHE A 121 15.93 -10.53 14.98
N GLY A 122 16.75 -10.34 16.00
CA GLY A 122 18.08 -9.74 15.88
C GLY A 122 17.98 -8.26 15.50
N LYS A 123 18.94 -7.76 14.73
CA LYS A 123 18.91 -6.37 14.24
C LYS A 123 17.86 -6.19 13.16
N ARG A 124 17.01 -5.15 13.28
CA ARG A 124 15.94 -4.81 12.34
C ARG A 124 15.79 -3.31 12.17
N SER A 125 15.03 -2.91 11.16
CA SER A 125 14.67 -1.50 10.99
C SER A 125 13.68 -1.05 12.07
N TRP A 126 13.90 0.15 12.59
CA TRP A 126 12.87 0.90 13.28
C TRP A 126 11.78 1.31 12.28
N ARG A 127 10.55 1.52 12.75
CA ARG A 127 9.46 1.93 11.88
C ARG A 127 9.58 3.43 11.57
N TYR A 128 9.60 3.77 10.29
CA TYR A 128 9.59 5.16 9.83
C TYR A 128 9.06 5.24 8.40
N SER A 129 8.68 6.44 7.97
CA SER A 129 8.48 6.75 6.56
C SER A 129 9.23 8.01 6.18
N MET A 130 9.49 8.20 4.88
CA MET A 130 10.16 9.37 4.35
C MET A 130 9.74 9.68 2.93
N LEU A 131 9.83 10.95 2.58
CA LEU A 131 9.74 11.43 1.22
C LEU A 131 11.16 11.76 0.74
N VAL A 132 11.55 11.17 -0.39
CA VAL A 132 12.88 11.33 -0.99
C VAL A 132 12.71 11.95 -2.37
N LYS A 133 13.48 13.00 -2.68
CA LYS A 133 13.52 13.63 -4.00
C LYS A 133 14.94 13.64 -4.52
N ASP A 134 15.16 12.97 -5.66
CA ASP A 134 16.48 12.82 -6.29
C ASP A 134 17.55 12.35 -5.29
N GLY A 135 17.23 11.32 -4.50
CA GLY A 135 18.10 10.77 -3.47
C GLY A 135 18.24 11.61 -2.19
N VAL A 136 17.66 12.81 -2.11
CA VAL A 136 17.70 13.65 -0.90
C VAL A 136 16.43 13.47 -0.07
N ILE A 137 16.58 13.25 1.24
CA ILE A 137 15.47 13.08 2.17
C ILE A 137 14.82 14.45 2.41
N GLU A 138 13.62 14.67 1.87
CA GLU A 138 12.87 15.92 2.08
C GLU A 138 12.15 15.91 3.42
N LYS A 139 11.53 14.79 3.78
CA LYS A 139 10.77 14.65 5.03
C LYS A 139 10.94 13.27 5.61
N MET A 140 11.01 13.18 6.94
CA MET A 140 11.09 11.90 7.65
C MET A 140 10.11 11.88 8.84
N PHE A 141 9.33 10.81 8.93
CA PHE A 141 8.40 10.51 10.02
C PHE A 141 8.89 9.28 10.77
N ILE A 142 9.64 9.51 11.84
CA ILE A 142 10.21 8.45 12.69
C ILE A 142 9.23 8.17 13.81
N GLU A 143 8.83 6.91 13.98
CA GLU A 143 7.95 6.53 15.09
C GLU A 143 8.61 6.82 16.45
N PRO A 144 7.84 7.20 17.48
CA PRO A 144 8.39 7.52 18.79
C PRO A 144 9.01 6.26 19.44
N GLU A 145 10.17 6.39 20.07
CA GLU A 145 10.87 5.31 20.78
C GLU A 145 10.16 4.94 22.08
N VAL A 146 9.00 4.26 21.96
CA VAL A 146 8.17 3.74 23.05
C VAL A 146 8.11 2.21 23.02
N GLU A 147 7.71 1.60 24.13
CA GLU A 147 7.52 0.15 24.22
C GLU A 147 6.39 -0.33 23.30
N GLY A 148 6.55 -1.52 22.70
CA GLY A 148 5.58 -2.11 21.79
C GLY A 148 5.91 -1.91 20.32
N ASP A 149 4.87 -1.79 19.49
CA ASP A 149 4.97 -1.64 18.04
C ASP A 149 4.32 -0.32 17.59
N PRO A 150 4.98 0.83 17.80
CA PRO A 150 4.40 2.14 17.50
C PRO A 150 4.12 2.29 16.01
N TYR A 151 2.98 2.93 15.71
CA TYR A 151 2.49 3.23 14.37
C TYR A 151 1.53 4.43 14.44
N GLU A 152 2.10 5.62 14.59
CA GLU A 152 1.39 6.87 14.83
C GLU A 152 1.68 7.96 13.78
N VAL A 153 2.85 7.91 13.15
CA VAL A 153 3.32 9.00 12.26
C VAL A 153 3.86 8.53 10.92
N SER A 154 4.23 7.25 10.81
CA SER A 154 4.80 6.70 9.58
C SER A 154 3.75 6.25 8.58
N ASP A 155 2.46 6.42 8.88
CA ASP A 155 1.36 5.93 8.06
C ASP A 155 1.21 6.68 6.72
N ALA A 156 0.54 6.02 5.78
CA ALA A 156 0.33 6.55 4.44
C ALA A 156 -0.54 7.80 4.42
N ASP A 157 -1.51 7.95 5.32
CA ASP A 157 -2.37 9.13 5.36
C ASP A 157 -1.59 10.35 5.89
N THR A 158 -0.74 10.19 6.90
CA THR A 158 0.19 11.24 7.36
C THR A 158 1.12 11.69 6.23
N MET A 159 1.71 10.73 5.51
CA MET A 159 2.56 11.03 4.35
C MET A 159 1.80 11.76 3.24
N LEU A 160 0.60 11.30 2.88
CA LEU A 160 -0.21 11.93 1.85
C LEU A 160 -0.63 13.35 2.25
N ASN A 161 -1.03 13.54 3.52
CA ASN A 161 -1.40 14.86 4.04
C ASN A 161 -0.22 15.84 4.00
N TYR A 162 1.01 15.36 4.22
CA TYR A 162 2.21 16.18 4.08
C TYR A 162 2.46 16.59 2.61
N ILE A 163 2.32 15.64 1.67
CA ILE A 163 2.52 15.89 0.24
C ILE A 163 1.44 16.84 -0.31
N ASN A 164 0.18 16.55 -0.01
CA ASN A 164 -0.96 17.37 -0.40
C ASN A 164 -2.13 17.15 0.58
N PRO A 165 -2.39 18.10 1.50
CA PRO A 165 -3.49 17.98 2.46
C PRO A 165 -4.88 18.08 1.82
N ASN A 166 -4.95 18.51 0.55
CA ASN A 166 -6.19 18.59 -0.23
C ASN A 166 -6.35 17.42 -1.20
N ALA A 167 -5.51 16.39 -1.12
CA ALA A 167 -5.64 15.21 -1.97
C ALA A 167 -6.98 14.50 -1.73
N THR A 168 -7.71 14.23 -2.80
CA THR A 168 -8.93 13.42 -2.73
C THR A 168 -8.55 11.96 -2.53
N LYS A 169 -8.92 11.39 -1.39
CA LYS A 169 -8.75 9.96 -1.13
C LYS A 169 -9.77 9.15 -1.93
N PRO A 170 -9.41 7.95 -2.43
CA PRO A 170 -10.37 7.13 -3.15
C PRO A 170 -11.48 6.73 -2.19
N LYS A 171 -12.72 6.65 -2.68
CA LYS A 171 -13.78 6.01 -1.88
C LYS A 171 -13.63 4.51 -2.03
N PHE A 172 -13.78 3.79 -0.93
CA PHE A 172 -13.82 2.33 -0.94
C PHE A 172 -14.98 1.85 -1.80
N VAL A 173 -14.71 1.03 -2.81
CA VAL A 173 -15.75 0.43 -3.65
C VAL A 173 -15.72 -1.08 -3.48
N SER A 174 -16.85 -1.67 -3.09
CA SER A 174 -17.01 -3.13 -3.02
C SER A 174 -18.17 -3.55 -3.92
N LEU A 175 -17.96 -4.59 -4.71
CA LEU A 175 -18.92 -5.07 -5.68
C LEU A 175 -19.18 -6.57 -5.48
N PHE A 176 -20.40 -6.91 -5.05
CA PHE A 176 -20.85 -8.29 -4.99
C PHE A 176 -21.25 -8.78 -6.38
N THR A 177 -20.72 -9.93 -6.80
CA THR A 177 -20.98 -10.50 -8.13
C THR A 177 -21.31 -11.99 -8.08
N LYS A 178 -21.62 -12.57 -9.24
CA LYS A 178 -21.72 -14.02 -9.44
C LYS A 178 -21.11 -14.38 -10.80
N ILE A 179 -20.48 -15.54 -10.89
CA ILE A 179 -19.90 -16.05 -12.14
C ILE A 179 -21.00 -16.12 -13.22
N GLY A 180 -20.71 -15.58 -14.40
CA GLY A 180 -21.62 -15.57 -15.56
C GLY A 180 -22.73 -14.50 -15.53
N CYS A 181 -22.74 -13.61 -14.55
CA CYS A 181 -23.74 -12.53 -14.43
C CYS A 181 -23.45 -11.36 -15.40
N PRO A 182 -24.32 -11.09 -16.40
CA PRO A 182 -24.09 -10.01 -17.38
C PRO A 182 -24.20 -8.61 -16.76
N PHE A 183 -25.11 -8.41 -15.81
CA PHE A 183 -25.25 -7.12 -15.09
C PHE A 183 -24.01 -6.81 -14.25
N CYS A 184 -23.38 -7.83 -13.67
CA CYS A 184 -22.15 -7.71 -12.92
C CYS A 184 -20.99 -7.32 -13.84
N ALA A 185 -20.91 -7.89 -15.05
CA ALA A 185 -19.93 -7.49 -16.05
C ALA A 185 -20.10 -6.02 -16.46
N ARG A 186 -21.35 -5.55 -16.62
CA ARG A 186 -21.65 -4.13 -16.90
C ARG A 186 -21.19 -3.21 -15.77
N ALA A 187 -21.53 -3.53 -14.52
CA ALA A 187 -21.09 -2.73 -13.37
C ALA A 187 -19.55 -2.64 -13.29
N LYS A 188 -18.85 -3.77 -13.52
CA LYS A 188 -17.38 -3.80 -13.57
C LYS A 188 -16.83 -2.93 -14.70
N ALA A 189 -17.44 -2.95 -15.88
CA ALA A 189 -17.02 -2.11 -17.00
C ALA A 189 -17.19 -0.62 -16.66
N ALA A 190 -18.34 -0.23 -16.07
CA ALA A 190 -18.62 1.16 -15.70
C ALA A 190 -17.62 1.73 -14.67
N LEU A 191 -17.17 0.90 -13.72
CA LEU A 191 -16.11 1.27 -12.76
C LEU A 191 -14.75 1.37 -13.45
N LYS A 192 -14.37 0.37 -14.25
CA LYS A 192 -13.08 0.33 -14.97
C LYS A 192 -12.92 1.47 -15.98
N GLU A 193 -13.98 1.83 -16.69
CA GLU A 193 -13.98 2.96 -17.64
C GLU A 193 -13.67 4.31 -16.96
N ARG A 194 -13.91 4.40 -15.65
CA ARG A 194 -13.60 5.57 -14.82
C ARG A 194 -12.36 5.37 -13.95
N SER A 195 -11.56 4.33 -14.22
CA SER A 195 -10.38 3.97 -13.43
C SER A 195 -10.65 3.76 -11.94
N ILE A 196 -11.90 3.47 -11.55
CA ILE A 196 -12.26 3.24 -10.15
C ILE A 196 -11.85 1.82 -9.76
N ASP A 197 -10.92 1.70 -8.82
CA ASP A 197 -10.58 0.43 -8.19
C ASP A 197 -11.71 -0.07 -7.29
N PHE A 198 -11.91 -1.38 -7.25
CA PHE A 198 -12.94 -2.00 -6.42
C PHE A 198 -12.56 -3.42 -5.99
N GLU A 199 -13.06 -3.82 -4.82
CA GLU A 199 -12.99 -5.20 -4.36
C GLU A 199 -14.18 -6.00 -4.92
N GLU A 200 -13.89 -7.10 -5.63
CA GLU A 200 -14.92 -8.01 -6.14
C GLU A 200 -15.21 -9.15 -5.15
N ILE A 201 -16.43 -9.18 -4.62
CA ILE A 201 -16.91 -10.22 -3.70
C ILE A 201 -17.76 -11.22 -4.49
N VAL A 202 -17.13 -12.31 -4.94
CA VAL A 202 -17.79 -13.32 -5.78
C VAL A 202 -18.64 -14.27 -4.94
N LEU A 203 -19.96 -14.26 -5.18
CA LEU A 203 -20.90 -15.19 -4.56
C LEU A 203 -20.92 -16.55 -5.25
N GLY A 204 -21.07 -17.61 -4.46
CA GLY A 204 -21.18 -19.00 -4.92
C GLY A 204 -19.89 -19.81 -4.82
N ASP A 205 -18.81 -19.22 -4.32
CA ASP A 205 -17.60 -19.91 -3.87
C ASP A 205 -17.52 -19.88 -2.33
N LYS A 206 -16.53 -19.19 -1.74
CA LYS A 206 -16.38 -19.06 -0.27
C LYS A 206 -17.48 -18.24 0.40
N ILE A 207 -18.18 -17.40 -0.36
CA ILE A 207 -19.20 -16.48 0.13
C ILE A 207 -20.56 -16.84 -0.47
N THR A 208 -21.58 -16.92 0.39
CA THR A 208 -22.94 -17.29 -0.01
C THR A 208 -23.85 -16.05 -0.06
N THR A 209 -25.05 -16.22 -0.62
CA THR A 209 -26.08 -15.17 -0.66
C THR A 209 -26.53 -14.68 0.72
N ARG A 210 -26.22 -15.41 1.80
CA ARG A 210 -26.49 -14.97 3.19
C ARG A 210 -25.77 -13.67 3.52
N THR A 211 -24.50 -13.54 3.11
CA THR A 211 -23.73 -12.31 3.33
C THR A 211 -24.35 -11.14 2.58
N LEU A 212 -24.73 -11.36 1.31
CA LEU A 212 -25.41 -10.33 0.52
C LEU A 212 -26.71 -9.85 1.19
N GLN A 213 -27.54 -10.80 1.64
CA GLN A 213 -28.81 -10.48 2.29
C GLN A 213 -28.59 -9.74 3.62
N ALA A 214 -27.57 -10.10 4.39
CA ALA A 214 -27.27 -9.46 5.66
C ALA A 214 -26.71 -8.03 5.50
N VAL A 215 -25.86 -7.80 4.51
CA VAL A 215 -25.15 -6.52 4.32
C VAL A 215 -25.93 -5.55 3.44
N ALA A 216 -26.52 -6.04 2.34
CA ALA A 216 -27.22 -5.21 1.37
C ALA A 216 -28.75 -5.29 1.46
N GLY A 217 -29.31 -6.19 2.27
CA GLY A 217 -30.75 -6.47 2.26
C GLY A 217 -31.25 -7.07 0.94
N ALA A 218 -30.36 -7.42 0.02
CA ALA A 218 -30.66 -7.81 -1.35
C ALA A 218 -30.45 -9.31 -1.59
N SER A 219 -31.20 -9.87 -2.53
CA SER A 219 -31.13 -11.27 -2.95
C SER A 219 -30.49 -11.48 -4.32
N THR A 220 -30.19 -10.40 -5.03
CA THR A 220 -29.67 -10.41 -6.41
C THR A 220 -28.39 -9.58 -6.54
N VAL A 221 -27.54 -9.97 -7.50
CA VAL A 221 -26.31 -9.28 -7.88
C VAL A 221 -26.45 -8.60 -9.25
N PRO A 222 -25.65 -7.55 -9.55
CA PRO A 222 -24.63 -6.94 -8.70
C PRO A 222 -25.21 -6.14 -7.53
N GLN A 223 -24.43 -5.97 -6.45
CA GLN A 223 -24.67 -4.93 -5.44
C GLN A 223 -23.36 -4.17 -5.22
N VAL A 224 -23.39 -2.87 -5.43
CA VAL A 224 -22.24 -1.97 -5.34
C VAL A 224 -22.37 -1.12 -4.09
N PHE A 225 -21.29 -1.07 -3.31
CA PHE A 225 -21.12 -0.13 -2.22
C PHE A 225 -20.05 0.89 -2.59
N ILE A 226 -20.28 2.16 -2.26
CA ILE A 226 -19.28 3.23 -2.38
C ILE A 226 -19.19 3.93 -1.02
N GLY A 227 -18.03 3.86 -0.38
CA GLY A 227 -17.86 4.23 1.02
C GLY A 227 -18.76 3.36 1.91
N SER A 228 -19.61 4.00 2.71
CA SER A 228 -20.58 3.31 3.57
C SER A 228 -21.98 3.15 2.95
N GLU A 229 -22.17 3.61 1.72
CA GLU A 229 -23.49 3.66 1.07
C GLU A 229 -23.70 2.49 0.11
N LEU A 230 -24.85 1.82 0.20
CA LEU A 230 -25.31 0.87 -0.81
C LEU A 230 -25.88 1.63 -2.00
N ILE A 231 -25.21 1.55 -3.14
CA ILE A 231 -25.66 2.16 -4.39
C ILE A 231 -26.68 1.27 -5.10
N GLY A 232 -26.50 -0.05 -5.04
CA GLY A 232 -27.42 -1.03 -5.61
C GLY A 232 -26.88 -1.76 -6.83
N GLY A 233 -27.76 -2.09 -7.79
CA GLY A 233 -27.42 -2.83 -9.01
C GLY A 233 -26.72 -2.00 -10.08
N SER A 234 -26.51 -2.60 -11.26
CA SER A 234 -25.77 -1.95 -12.35
C SER A 234 -26.42 -0.65 -12.84
N GLU A 235 -27.75 -0.60 -12.90
CA GLU A 235 -28.48 0.60 -13.35
C GLU A 235 -28.36 1.74 -12.33
N ALA A 236 -28.48 1.43 -11.04
CA ALA A 236 -28.31 2.40 -9.97
C ALA A 236 -26.86 2.94 -9.92
N LEU A 237 -25.87 2.08 -10.19
CA LEU A 237 -24.49 2.50 -10.34
C LEU A 237 -24.32 3.46 -11.52
N ASP A 238 -24.88 3.15 -12.69
CA ASP A 238 -24.77 4.00 -13.88
C ASP A 238 -25.39 5.40 -13.63
N GLU A 239 -26.53 5.45 -12.92
CA GLU A 239 -27.17 6.71 -12.51
C GLU A 239 -26.32 7.48 -11.48
N TYR A 240 -25.78 6.78 -10.48
CA TYR A 240 -24.90 7.37 -9.47
C TYR A 240 -23.67 8.00 -10.13
N LEU A 241 -22.99 7.28 -11.03
CA LEU A 241 -21.79 7.74 -11.72
C LEU A 241 -22.07 8.88 -12.71
N HIS A 242 -23.29 8.97 -13.26
CA HIS A 242 -23.72 10.14 -14.04
C HIS A 242 -23.91 11.39 -13.16
N LYS A 243 -24.45 11.22 -11.96
CA LYS A 243 -24.66 12.32 -11.01
C LYS A 243 -23.36 12.79 -10.34
N HIS A 244 -22.35 11.94 -10.30
CA HIS A 244 -21.05 12.20 -9.67
C HIS A 244 -19.91 12.07 -10.69
N PRO A 245 -19.83 12.94 -11.71
CA PRO A 245 -18.80 12.87 -12.75
C PRO A 245 -17.37 13.10 -12.21
N GLU A 246 -17.25 13.71 -11.02
CA GLU A 246 -15.98 13.86 -10.29
C GLU A 246 -15.44 12.55 -9.72
N PHE A 247 -16.27 11.50 -9.68
CA PHE A 247 -15.89 10.19 -9.18
C PHE A 247 -15.16 9.40 -10.26
N VAL A 248 -13.85 9.66 -10.36
CA VAL A 248 -12.88 9.01 -11.24
C VAL A 248 -11.71 8.56 -10.35
N GLY A 249 -11.18 7.37 -10.59
CA GLY A 249 -10.01 6.84 -9.86
C GLY A 249 -8.68 7.28 -10.45
#